data_AF-A0A3N5GFR8-F1
#
_entry.id   AF-A0A3N5GFR8-F1
#
_cell.length_a   1.000
_cell.length_b   1.000
_cell.length_c   1.000
_cell.angle_alpha   90.00
_cell.angle_beta   90.00
_cell.angle_gamma   90.00
#
_symmetry.space_group_name_H-M   'P 1'
#
loop_
_entity.id
_entity.type
_entity.pdbx_description
1 polymer ?
#
loop_
_entity_poly.entity_id
_entity_poly.type
_entity_poly.pdbx_seq_one_letter_code
_entity_poly.pdbx_strand_id
1 'polypeptide(L)' 'MNFGLIVVGDEILSGKRQDRHFARVVEMLNGRGLALSWASYLRDDRGRLTVALRRSFASGDVVFCCGGI' A
#
# COMPACT_ATOMS: atom_id res chain seq x y z
N MET A 1 11.17 3.32 12.68
CA MET A 1 10.54 2.18 11.98
C MET A 1 9.23 2.69 11.42
N ASN A 2 9.13 2.81 10.10
CA ASN A 2 7.96 3.41 9.46
C ASN A 2 7.00 2.32 8.97
N PHE A 3 5.73 2.69 8.82
CA PHE A 3 4.70 1.82 8.24
C PHE A 3 4.32 2.35 6.86
N GLY A 4 4.45 1.50 5.84
CA GLY A 4 4.08 1.79 4.46
C GLY A 4 2.88 0.98 4.01
N LEU A 5 2.17 1.50 3.02
CA LEU A 5 1.08 0.80 2.34
C LEU A 5 1.26 0.85 0.83
N ILE A 6 1.15 -0.31 0.17
CA ILE A 6 1.04 -0.44 -1.28
C ILE A 6 -0.36 -0.99 -1.58
N VAL A 7 -1.13 -0.27 -2.39
CA VAL A 7 -2.43 -0.71 -2.90
C VAL A 7 -2.31 -0.95 -4.40
N VAL A 8 -2.62 -2.16 -4.85
CA VAL A 8 -2.54 -2.59 -6.24
C VAL A 8 -3.95 -2.78 -6.80
N GLY A 9 -4.25 -2.11 -7.92
CA GLY A 9 -5.52 -2.29 -8.61
C GLY A 9 -5.82 -1.19 -9.63
N ASP A 10 -6.07 -1.59 -10.87
CA ASP A 10 -6.44 -0.69 -11.96
C ASP A 10 -7.81 -0.04 -11.74
N GLU A 11 -8.72 -0.75 -11.09
CA GLU A 11 -10.06 -0.30 -10.73
C GLU A 11 -10.05 0.83 -9.68
N ILE A 12 -9.02 0.84 -8.82
CA ILE A 12 -8.84 1.90 -7.82
C ILE A 12 -8.40 3.18 -8.51
N LEU A 13 -7.39 3.08 -9.38
CA LEU A 13 -6.86 4.23 -10.12
C LEU A 13 -7.80 4.73 -11.23
N SER A 14 -8.69 3.89 -11.73
CA SER A 14 -9.75 4.30 -12.66
C SER A 14 -11.02 4.81 -11.97
N GLY A 15 -11.07 4.78 -10.63
CA GLY A 15 -12.24 5.21 -9.85
C GLY A 15 -13.46 4.29 -9.95
N LYS A 16 -13.35 3.15 -10.64
CA LYS A 16 -14.40 2.12 -10.72
C LYS A 16 -14.69 1.51 -9.36
N ARG A 17 -13.70 1.52 -8.46
CA ARG A 17 -13.81 1.02 -7.11
C ARG A 17 -13.14 1.99 -6.14
N GLN A 18 -13.83 2.30 -5.06
CA GLN A 18 -13.23 3.06 -3.97
C GLN A 18 -12.33 2.16 -3.14
N ASP A 19 -11.11 2.63 -2.87
CA ASP A 19 -10.19 1.96 -1.96
C ASP A 19 -10.75 1.92 -0.52
N ARG A 20 -10.70 0.73 0.09
CA ARG A 20 -11.03 0.51 1.51
C ARG A 20 -9.82 0.11 2.35
N HIS A 21 -8.68 -0.18 1.70
CA HIS A 21 -7.46 -0.62 2.36
C HIS A 21 -6.84 0.50 3.16
N PHE A 22 -6.70 1.70 2.57
CA PHE A 22 -6.09 2.84 3.27
C PHE A 22 -6.78 3.17 4.59
N ALA A 23 -8.09 3.40 4.56
CA ALA A 23 -8.86 3.75 5.76
C ALA A 23 -8.74 2.66 6.84
N ARG A 24 -8.83 1.38 6.44
CA ARG A 24 -8.71 0.26 7.37
C ARG A 24 -7.32 0.13 7.99
N VAL A 25 -6.27 0.32 7.21
CA VAL A 25 -4.88 0.26 7.70
C VAL A 25 -4.60 1.41 8.66
N VAL A 26 -5.04 2.63 8.33
CA VAL A 26 -4.92 3.78 9.24
C VAL A 26 -5.64 3.52 10.56
N GLU A 27 -6.88 3.03 10.52
CA GLU A 27 -7.64 2.65 11.72
C GLU A 27 -6.89 1.61 12.57
N MET A 28 -6.37 0.54 11.94
CA MET A 28 -5.66 -0.54 12.63
C MET A 28 -4.34 -0.07 13.26
N LEU A 29 -3.60 0.82 12.61
CA LEU A 29 -2.36 1.39 13.15
C LEU A 29 -2.66 2.36 14.28
N ASN A 30 -3.64 3.25 14.11
CA ASN A 30 -4.05 4.22 15.13
C ASN A 30 -4.52 3.52 16.41
N GLY A 31 -5.27 2.42 16.29
CA GLY A 31 -5.69 1.60 17.42
C GLY A 31 -4.54 0.98 18.22
N ARG A 32 -3.31 1.07 17.73
CA ARG A 32 -2.07 0.60 18.38
C ARG A 32 -1.11 1.75 18.71
N GLY A 33 -1.53 3.01 18.56
CA GLY A 33 -0.66 4.17 18.74
C GLY A 33 0.42 4.32 17.67
N LEU A 34 0.24 3.68 16.52
CA LEU A 34 1.14 3.75 15.37
C LEU A 34 0.51 4.62 14.28
N ALA A 35 1.33 5.12 13.35
CA ALA A 35 0.87 5.94 12.24
C ALA A 35 1.36 5.37 10.90
N LEU A 36 0.53 5.49 9.87
CA LEU A 36 0.93 5.21 8.50
C LEU A 36 1.83 6.36 8.00
N SER A 37 3.04 6.04 7.55
CA SER A 37 4.03 7.02 7.13
C SER A 37 3.91 7.36 5.64
N TRP A 38 3.52 6.40 4.81
CA TRP A 38 3.33 6.61 3.37
C TRP A 38 2.38 5.58 2.77
N ALA A 39 1.76 5.94 1.64
CA ALA A 39 0.96 5.04 0.82
C ALA A 39 1.32 5.19 -0.66
N SER A 40 1.28 4.11 -1.42
CA SER A 40 1.50 4.06 -2.87
C SER A 40 0.38 3.28 -3.55
N TYR A 41 -0.22 3.87 -4.58
CA TYR A 41 -1.23 3.23 -5.41
C TYR A 41 -0.62 2.85 -6.76
N LEU A 42 -0.69 1.56 -7.09
CA LEU A 42 -0.07 0.99 -8.29
C LEU A 42 -1.11 0.30 -9.16
N ARG A 43 -0.92 0.40 -10.47
CA ARG A 43 -1.62 -0.43 -11.45
C ARG A 43 -1.14 -1.87 -11.36
N ASP A 44 -1.95 -2.79 -11.89
CA ASP A 44 -1.58 -4.19 -12.06
C ASP A 44 -0.61 -4.36 -13.24
N ASP A 45 0.56 -3.73 -13.10
CA ASP A 45 1.65 -3.75 -14.06
C ASP A 45 2.88 -4.38 -13.42
N ARG A 46 3.32 -5.52 -13.98
CA ARG A 46 4.42 -6.31 -13.43
C ARG A 46 5.72 -5.52 -13.26
N GLY A 47 6.02 -4.62 -14.20
CA GLY A 47 7.24 -3.80 -14.16
C GLY A 47 7.21 -2.83 -12.98
N ARG A 48 6.13 -2.08 -12.83
CA ARG A 48 5.92 -1.13 -11.72
C ARG A 48 5.89 -1.84 -10.37
N LEU A 49 5.19 -2.96 -10.27
CA LEU A 49 5.13 -3.76 -9.05
C LEU A 49 6.52 -4.23 -8.62
N THR A 50 7.31 -4.76 -9.57
CA THR A 50 8.67 -5.22 -9.28
C THR A 50 9.55 -4.09 -8.74
N VAL A 51 9.48 -2.89 -9.32
CA VAL A 51 10.26 -1.74 -8.85
C VAL A 51 9.82 -1.29 -7.47
N ALA A 52 8.51 -1.19 -7.22
CA ALA A 52 7.98 -0.76 -5.94
C ALA A 52 8.31 -1.75 -4.82
N LEU A 53 8.14 -3.04 -5.06
CA LEU A 53 8.45 -4.09 -4.09
C LEU A 53 9.95 -4.17 -3.78
N ARG A 54 10.82 -4.02 -4.79
CA ARG A 54 12.27 -3.93 -4.55
C ARG A 54 12.63 -2.76 -3.63
N ARG A 55 12.00 -1.60 -3.83
CA ARG A 55 12.21 -0.42 -2.97
C ARG A 55 11.70 -0.67 -1.55
N SER A 56 10.52 -1.27 -1.38
CA SER A 56 9.98 -1.55 -0.04
C SER A 56 10.82 -2.57 0.73
N PHE A 57 11.33 -3.61 0.07
CA PHE A 57 12.23 -4.56 0.73
C PHE A 57 13.57 -3.94 1.14
N ALA A 58 14.04 -2.94 0.40
CA ALA A 58 15.29 -2.25 0.71
C ALA A 58 15.14 -1.11 1.75
N SER A 59 13.93 -0.66 2.06
CA SER A 59 13.74 0.52 2.92
C SER A 59 13.90 0.26 4.42
N GLY A 60 13.76 -1.00 4.86
CA GLY A 60 13.72 -1.35 6.29
C GLY A 60 12.40 -0.96 7.00
N ASP A 61 11.40 -0.53 6.23
CA ASP A 61 10.05 -0.23 6.74
C ASP A 61 9.19 -1.50 6.83
N VAL A 62 8.15 -1.46 7.66
CA VAL A 62 7.09 -2.47 7.63
C VAL A 62 6.07 -2.05 6.58
N VAL A 63 5.96 -2.81 5.49
CA VAL A 63 5.11 -2.45 4.36
C VAL A 63 3.98 -3.46 4.16
N PHE A 64 2.74 -2.97 4.20
CA PHE A 64 1.57 -3.75 3.83
C PHE A 64 1.36 -3.67 2.31
N CYS A 65 1.05 -4.79 1.66
CA CYS A 65 0.67 -4.82 0.26
C CYS A 65 -0.75 -5.39 0.13
N CYS A 66 -1.65 -4.69 -0.55
CA CYS A 66 -3.05 -5.05 -0.72
C CYS A 66 -3.44 -5.04 -2.20
N GLY A 67 -4.22 -6.04 -2.65
CA GLY A 67 -4.66 -6.18 -4.04
C GLY A 67 -3.68 -6.95 -4.94
N GLY A 68 -4.14 -7.39 -6.11
CA GLY A 68 -3.32 -8.12 -7.11
C GLY A 68 -3.04 -9.60 -6.78
N ILE A 69 -3.95 -10.28 -6.06
CA ILE A 69 -3.88 -11.72 -5.72
C ILE A 69 -4.98 -12.47 -6.47
#